data_AF-A0A661SWL7-F1
#
_entry.id   AF-A0A661SWL7-F1
#
_cell.length_a   1.000
_cell.length_b   1.000
_cell.length_c   1.000
_cell.angle_alpha   90.00
_cell.angle_beta   90.00
_cell.angle_gamma   90.00
#
_symmetry.space_group_name_H-M   'P 1'
#
loop_
_entity.id
_entity.type
_entity.pdbx_description
1 polymer ?
#
loop_
_entity_poly.entity_id
_entity_poly.type
_entity_poly.pdbx_seq_one_letter_code
_entity_poly.pdbx_strand_id
1 'polypeptide(L)'
;MLILKGVHGTTVARARKIADEGFSLSIGRRGSGAYFWRQGYHSRNLAVAWWKFCKERNIYSGDNNQNCAVIDAEISVKRAEYLSLEEHGIKDKIAVLAGKQRVGSDKRKIAKLYDFFIRKMEQKGKLKIRVVEIFLSHPRDVFVNFIRPRLWGIRAVMLHGHPTASISPG
;
A
#
# COMPACT_ATOMS: atom_id res chain seq x y z
N MET A 1 7.93 -13.69 -15.15
CA MET A 1 6.93 -13.03 -14.26
C MET A 1 7.61 -12.66 -12.95
N LEU A 2 7.00 -11.79 -12.16
CA LEU A 2 7.39 -11.51 -10.78
C LEU A 2 6.29 -12.00 -9.84
N ILE A 3 6.68 -12.64 -8.74
CA ILE A 3 5.79 -13.01 -7.65
C ILE A 3 6.16 -12.16 -6.45
N LEU A 4 5.18 -11.39 -5.94
CA LEU A 4 5.35 -10.53 -4.79
C LEU A 4 4.45 -11.04 -3.66
N LYS A 5 5.02 -11.19 -2.48
CA LYS A 5 4.29 -11.58 -1.27
C LYS A 5 4.11 -10.38 -0.37
N GLY A 6 2.93 -10.23 0.21
CA GLY A 6 2.65 -9.15 1.14
C GLY A 6 1.53 -9.46 2.12
N VAL A 7 1.44 -8.64 3.15
CA VAL A 7 0.51 -8.82 4.27
C VAL A 7 -0.36 -7.58 4.43
N HIS A 8 -1.67 -7.77 4.56
CA HIS A 8 -2.64 -6.72 4.82
C HIS A 8 -3.34 -6.95 6.16
N GLY A 9 -3.42 -5.91 7.00
CA GLY A 9 -4.15 -5.97 8.27
C GLY A 9 -5.48 -5.23 8.16
N THR A 10 -6.56 -5.88 8.59
CA THR A 10 -7.92 -5.34 8.52
C THR A 10 -8.81 -6.01 9.57
N THR A 11 -10.12 -5.78 9.53
CA THR A 11 -11.09 -6.45 10.40
C THR A 11 -11.52 -7.80 9.83
N VAL A 12 -12.01 -8.71 10.66
CA VAL A 12 -12.60 -9.99 10.21
C VAL A 12 -13.74 -9.75 9.21
N ALA A 13 -14.59 -8.74 9.47
CA ALA A 13 -15.67 -8.37 8.55
C ALA A 13 -15.16 -8.02 7.15
N ARG A 14 -14.13 -7.17 7.06
CA ARG A 14 -13.53 -6.77 5.77
C ARG A 14 -12.72 -7.89 5.14
N ALA A 15 -12.05 -8.73 5.94
CA ALA A 15 -11.30 -9.86 5.40
C ALA A 15 -12.21 -10.85 4.68
N ARG A 16 -13.40 -11.14 5.24
CA ARG A 16 -14.44 -11.95 4.57
C ARG A 16 -14.90 -11.29 3.28
N LYS A 17 -15.26 -10.00 3.34
CA LYS A 17 -15.64 -9.26 2.14
C LYS A 17 -14.57 -9.27 1.05
N ILE A 18 -13.29 -9.15 1.43
CA ILE A 18 -12.16 -9.23 0.50
C ILE A 18 -11.99 -10.63 -0.08
N ALA A 19 -12.30 -11.68 0.69
CA ALA A 19 -12.31 -13.06 0.18
C ALA A 19 -13.38 -13.25 -0.89
N ASP A 20 -14.55 -12.66 -0.70
CA ASP A 20 -15.70 -12.81 -1.60
C ASP A 20 -15.62 -11.89 -2.84
N GLU A 21 -15.22 -10.64 -2.66
CA GLU A 21 -15.30 -9.58 -3.67
C GLU A 21 -13.92 -9.11 -4.18
N GLY A 22 -12.84 -9.54 -3.55
CA GLY A 22 -11.50 -9.01 -3.78
C GLY A 22 -11.24 -7.67 -3.09
N PHE A 23 -10.07 -7.09 -3.36
CA PHE A 23 -9.66 -5.83 -2.74
C PHE A 23 -10.34 -4.63 -3.41
N SER A 24 -11.09 -3.85 -2.62
CA SER A 24 -11.49 -2.49 -3.02
C SER A 24 -10.30 -1.53 -2.97
N LEU A 25 -10.17 -0.68 -3.98
CA LEU A 25 -9.13 0.35 -4.01
C LEU A 25 -9.58 1.56 -3.19
N SER A 26 -8.66 2.16 -2.45
CA SER A 26 -8.93 3.39 -1.69
C SER A 26 -7.77 4.38 -1.80
N ILE A 27 -8.05 5.65 -1.52
CA ILE A 27 -7.03 6.69 -1.49
C ILE A 27 -6.13 6.42 -0.27
N GLY A 28 -4.89 6.04 -0.54
CA GLY A 28 -3.87 5.82 0.47
C GLY A 28 -2.87 6.97 0.57
N ARG A 29 -1.76 6.71 1.26
CA ARG A 29 -0.74 7.73 1.54
C ARG A 29 0.08 8.13 0.32
N ARG A 30 0.16 7.27 -0.70
CA ARG A 30 1.01 7.44 -1.88
C ARG A 30 0.28 7.08 -3.17
N GLY A 31 -1.00 7.38 -3.21
CA GLY A 31 -1.87 7.09 -4.35
C GLY A 31 -3.03 6.18 -3.97
N SER A 32 -3.86 5.89 -4.96
CA SER A 32 -5.04 5.06 -4.81
C SER A 32 -4.68 3.60 -5.10
N GLY A 33 -5.06 2.71 -4.19
CA GLY A 33 -4.80 1.28 -4.36
C GLY A 33 -5.13 0.43 -3.13
N ALA A 34 -4.84 -0.86 -3.23
CA ALA A 34 -4.82 -1.78 -2.10
C ALA A 34 -3.37 -1.97 -1.62
N TYR A 35 -3.15 -1.82 -0.31
CA TYR A 35 -1.81 -1.72 0.26
C TYR A 35 -1.44 -2.96 1.08
N PHE A 36 -0.28 -3.51 0.80
CA PHE A 36 0.29 -4.66 1.50
C PHE A 36 1.67 -4.30 2.02
N TRP A 37 2.00 -4.72 3.24
CA TRP A 37 3.38 -4.72 3.70
C TRP A 37 4.12 -5.84 3.00
N ARG A 38 5.25 -5.57 2.36
CA ARG A 38 6.04 -6.63 1.71
C ARG A 38 6.41 -7.71 2.73
N GLN A 39 6.25 -8.98 2.34
CA GLN A 39 6.52 -10.12 3.23
C GLN A 39 7.95 -10.03 3.79
N GLY A 40 8.07 -10.18 5.10
CA GLY A 40 9.33 -10.16 5.81
C GLY A 40 9.11 -10.37 7.31
N TYR A 41 10.19 -10.38 8.09
CA TYR A 41 10.16 -10.73 9.51
C TYR A 41 9.13 -9.91 10.33
N HIS A 42 8.92 -8.64 9.97
CA HIS A 42 8.00 -7.75 10.69
C HIS A 42 6.65 -7.50 9.98
N SER A 43 6.38 -8.10 8.82
CA SER A 43 5.23 -7.72 7.99
C SER A 43 3.88 -7.96 8.68
N ARG A 44 3.72 -9.07 9.40
CA ARG A 44 2.50 -9.36 10.18
C ARG A 44 2.31 -8.40 11.35
N ASN A 45 3.38 -8.07 12.08
CA ASN A 45 3.31 -7.10 13.18
C ASN A 45 2.88 -5.72 12.66
N LEU A 46 3.39 -5.32 11.49
CA LEU A 46 3.00 -4.08 10.82
C LEU A 46 1.55 -4.11 10.32
N ALA A 47 1.06 -5.26 9.86
CA ALA A 47 -0.34 -5.44 9.49
C ALA A 47 -1.27 -5.28 10.71
N VAL A 48 -0.96 -5.98 11.81
CA VAL A 48 -1.72 -5.87 13.07
C VAL A 48 -1.68 -4.43 13.61
N ALA A 49 -0.53 -3.79 13.58
CA ALA A 49 -0.40 -2.39 13.97
C ALA A 49 -1.22 -1.43 13.11
N TRP A 50 -1.29 -1.68 11.80
CA TRP A 50 -2.13 -0.89 10.91
C TRP A 50 -3.61 -1.05 11.28
N TRP A 51 -4.06 -2.28 11.56
CA TRP A 51 -5.41 -2.52 12.06
C TRP A 51 -5.66 -1.76 13.39
N LYS A 52 -4.75 -1.83 14.37
CA LYS A 52 -4.88 -1.07 15.64
C LYS A 52 -5.02 0.42 15.39
N PHE A 53 -4.11 0.98 14.58
CA PHE A 53 -4.11 2.40 14.20
C PHE A 53 -5.42 2.84 13.55
N CYS A 54 -6.01 2.00 12.71
CA CYS A 54 -7.30 2.26 12.06
C CYS A 54 -8.47 2.13 13.04
N LYS A 55 -8.44 1.15 13.93
CA LYS A 55 -9.46 0.94 14.97
C LYS A 55 -9.53 2.12 15.94
N GLU A 56 -8.38 2.60 16.43
CA GLU A 56 -8.27 3.78 17.31
C GLU A 56 -8.80 5.07 16.67
N ARG A 57 -8.87 5.12 15.33
CA ARG A 57 -9.41 6.24 14.56
C ARG A 57 -10.85 6.04 14.14
N ASN A 58 -11.53 5.03 14.68
CA ASN A 58 -12.91 4.67 14.35
C ASN A 58 -13.14 4.41 12.86
N ILE A 59 -12.10 4.00 12.10
CA ILE A 59 -12.23 3.68 10.66
C ILE A 59 -13.12 2.45 10.43
N TYR A 60 -13.23 1.59 11.44
CA TYR A 60 -13.99 0.34 11.41
C TYR A 60 -15.33 0.42 12.16
N SER A 61 -15.80 1.62 12.52
CA SER A 61 -17.01 1.78 13.34
C SER A 61 -18.26 1.11 12.75
N GLY A 62 -18.37 1.05 11.42
CA GLY A 62 -19.46 0.38 10.71
C GLY A 62 -19.26 -1.12 10.45
N ASP A 63 -18.13 -1.70 10.85
CA ASP A 63 -17.87 -3.12 10.63
C ASP A 63 -18.56 -3.95 11.73
N ASN A 64 -19.32 -4.98 11.36
CA ASN A 64 -20.04 -5.86 12.29
C ASN A 64 -19.12 -6.73 13.17
N ASN A 65 -17.87 -6.96 12.75
CA ASN A 65 -16.84 -7.63 13.53
C ASN A 65 -15.50 -6.93 13.33
N GLN A 66 -15.10 -6.14 14.33
CA GLN A 66 -13.88 -5.34 14.30
C GLN A 66 -12.62 -6.09 14.76
N ASN A 67 -12.69 -7.39 15.06
CA ASN A 67 -11.52 -8.17 15.46
C ASN A 67 -10.44 -8.16 14.36
N CYS A 68 -9.18 -8.22 14.76
CA CYS A 68 -8.05 -8.19 13.84
C CYS A 68 -8.05 -9.42 12.93
N ALA A 69 -7.90 -9.20 11.63
CA ALA A 69 -7.61 -10.21 10.64
C ALA A 69 -6.37 -9.79 9.84
N VAL A 70 -5.57 -10.78 9.46
CA VAL A 70 -4.36 -10.60 8.66
C VAL A 70 -4.49 -11.45 7.41
N ILE A 71 -4.33 -10.83 6.25
CA ILE A 71 -4.42 -11.48 4.94
C ILE A 71 -3.00 -11.56 4.37
N ASP A 72 -2.54 -12.77 4.10
CA ASP A 72 -1.35 -13.00 3.28
C ASP A 72 -1.77 -13.04 1.82
N ALA A 73 -1.10 -12.24 0.98
CA ALA A 73 -1.39 -12.12 -0.43
C ALA A 73 -0.16 -12.48 -1.26
N GLU A 74 -0.39 -13.26 -2.31
CA GLU A 74 0.57 -13.48 -3.38
C GLU A 74 0.08 -12.77 -4.65
N ILE A 75 0.95 -11.94 -5.22
CA ILE A 75 0.63 -11.08 -6.36
C ILE A 75 1.57 -11.46 -7.50
N SER A 76 1.00 -12.07 -8.54
CA SER A 76 1.71 -12.37 -9.78
C SER A 76 1.56 -11.23 -10.79
N VAL A 77 2.67 -10.66 -11.25
CA VAL A 77 2.68 -9.50 -12.15
C VAL A 77 3.78 -9.63 -13.20
N LYS A 78 3.57 -9.10 -14.41
CA LYS A 78 4.63 -9.04 -15.41
C LYS A 78 5.67 -7.99 -15.00
N ARG A 79 6.95 -8.23 -15.28
CA ARG A 79 8.04 -7.29 -14.92
C ARG A 79 7.79 -5.88 -15.46
N ALA A 80 7.21 -5.77 -16.65
CA ALA A 80 6.88 -4.49 -17.26
C ALA A 80 5.76 -3.74 -16.52
N GLU A 81 4.79 -4.45 -15.92
CA GLU A 81 3.64 -3.89 -15.19
C GLU A 81 3.95 -3.54 -13.73
N TYR A 82 5.21 -3.73 -13.32
CA TYR A 82 5.75 -3.44 -12.00
C TYR A 82 6.57 -2.14 -12.04
N LEU A 83 6.28 -1.22 -11.12
CA LEU A 83 7.02 0.04 -10.96
C LEU A 83 7.55 0.17 -9.53
N SER A 84 8.86 0.37 -9.36
CA SER A 84 9.41 0.77 -8.07
C SER A 84 9.57 2.29 -8.02
N LEU A 85 8.85 2.95 -7.11
CA LEU A 85 8.98 4.39 -6.91
C LEU A 85 10.20 4.77 -6.07
N GLU A 86 11.00 3.78 -5.67
CA GLU A 86 12.15 3.96 -4.82
C GLU A 86 13.45 4.15 -5.58
N GLU A 87 13.44 3.96 -6.90
CA GLU A 87 14.56 4.27 -7.78
C GLU A 87 14.86 5.77 -7.74
N HIS A 88 16.15 6.12 -7.61
CA HIS A 88 16.61 7.50 -7.38
C HIS A 88 16.05 8.47 -8.43
N GLY A 89 16.16 8.11 -9.72
CA GLY A 89 15.65 8.94 -10.81
C GLY A 89 14.12 9.09 -10.86
N ILE A 90 13.36 8.22 -10.19
CA ILE A 90 11.90 8.36 -10.06
C ILE A 90 11.56 9.29 -8.91
N LYS A 91 12.26 9.18 -7.77
CA LYS A 91 12.08 10.09 -6.63
C LYS A 91 12.34 11.54 -7.01
N ASP A 92 13.42 11.80 -7.74
CA ASP A 92 13.77 13.15 -8.18
C ASP A 92 12.67 13.74 -9.07
N LYS A 93 12.10 12.94 -9.98
CA LYS A 93 10.98 13.36 -10.83
C LYS A 93 9.72 13.67 -10.03
N ILE A 94 9.40 12.85 -9.01
CA ILE A 94 8.26 13.10 -8.13
C ILE A 94 8.48 14.38 -7.31
N ALA A 95 9.69 14.60 -6.79
CA ALA A 95 10.04 15.81 -6.03
C ALA A 95 9.91 17.08 -6.89
N VAL A 96 10.43 17.05 -8.12
CA VAL A 96 10.28 18.15 -9.09
C VAL A 96 8.79 18.41 -9.41
N LEU A 97 7.99 17.36 -9.61
CA LEU A 97 6.56 17.50 -9.84
C LEU A 97 5.82 18.06 -8.61
N ALA A 98 6.20 17.63 -7.40
CA ALA A 98 5.63 18.13 -6.16
C ALA A 98 5.87 19.64 -6.01
N GLY A 99 7.10 20.10 -6.29
CA GLY A 99 7.47 21.51 -6.27
C GLY A 99 6.67 22.34 -7.27
N LYS A 100 6.56 21.86 -8.53
CA LYS A 100 5.78 22.53 -9.58
C LYS A 100 4.29 22.64 -9.23
N GLN A 101 3.71 21.62 -8.59
CA GLN A 101 2.31 21.60 -8.20
C GLN A 101 2.05 22.22 -6.82
N ARG A 102 3.09 22.75 -6.14
CA ARG A 102 3.01 23.30 -4.78
C ARG A 102 2.29 22.35 -3.81
N VAL A 103 2.60 21.05 -3.91
CA VAL A 103 2.02 20.02 -3.05
C VAL A 103 2.61 20.20 -1.64
N GLY A 104 1.81 20.77 -0.74
CA GLY A 104 2.13 20.84 0.68
C GLY A 104 1.98 19.49 1.39
N SER A 105 1.76 19.51 2.70
CA SER A 105 1.62 18.31 3.54
C SER A 105 0.25 17.61 3.48
N ASP A 106 -0.65 18.06 2.59
CA ASP A 106 -1.99 17.50 2.42
C ASP A 106 -1.92 16.10 1.80
N LYS A 107 -2.37 15.09 2.56
CA LYS A 107 -2.38 13.68 2.14
C LYS A 107 -3.13 13.43 0.84
N ARG A 108 -4.25 14.13 0.60
CA ARG A 108 -5.04 13.96 -0.64
C ARG A 108 -4.29 14.52 -1.84
N LYS A 109 -3.64 15.67 -1.68
CA LYS A 109 -2.80 16.26 -2.74
C LYS A 109 -1.59 15.38 -3.05
N ILE A 110 -0.96 14.83 -2.01
CA ILE A 110 0.13 13.86 -2.16
C ILE A 110 -0.37 12.63 -2.93
N ALA A 111 -1.48 12.01 -2.52
CA ALA A 111 -2.01 10.84 -3.24
C ALA A 111 -2.31 11.15 -4.71
N LYS A 112 -2.93 12.29 -5.00
CA LYS A 112 -3.18 12.75 -6.38
C LYS A 112 -1.90 12.94 -7.19
N LEU A 113 -0.83 13.46 -6.58
CA LEU A 113 0.47 13.61 -7.23
C LEU A 113 1.03 12.25 -7.67
N TYR A 114 0.97 11.24 -6.79
CA TYR A 114 1.41 9.89 -7.12
C TYR A 114 0.54 9.26 -8.22
N ASP A 115 -0.79 9.35 -8.10
CA ASP A 115 -1.70 8.85 -9.13
C ASP A 115 -1.49 9.53 -10.48
N PHE A 116 -1.16 10.83 -10.49
CA PHE A 116 -0.82 11.57 -11.70
C PHE A 116 0.52 11.12 -12.28
N PHE A 117 1.53 10.91 -11.43
CA PHE A 117 2.84 10.42 -11.86
C PHE A 117 2.74 9.03 -12.49
N ILE A 118 2.03 8.10 -11.84
CA ILE A 118 1.81 6.74 -12.36
C ILE A 118 1.11 6.82 -13.72
N ARG A 119 0.03 7.60 -13.84
CA ARG A 119 -0.67 7.78 -15.13
C ARG A 119 0.23 8.33 -16.24
N LYS A 120 1.12 9.27 -15.92
CA LYS A 120 2.11 9.77 -16.90
C LYS A 120 3.09 8.67 -17.35
N MET A 121 3.53 7.82 -16.43
CA MET A 121 4.40 6.69 -16.75
C MET A 121 3.68 5.66 -17.62
N GLU A 122 2.41 5.37 -17.32
CA GLU A 122 1.58 4.46 -18.12
C GLU A 122 1.39 4.98 -19.55
N GLN A 123 1.08 6.27 -19.71
CA GLN A 123 0.91 6.91 -21.01
C GLN A 123 2.20 6.88 -21.84
N LYS A 124 3.35 7.20 -21.21
CA LYS A 124 4.64 7.21 -21.91
C LYS A 124 5.09 5.81 -22.30
N GLY A 125 4.87 4.82 -21.44
CA GLY A 125 5.24 3.42 -21.68
C GLY A 125 4.25 2.63 -22.52
N LYS A 126 3.07 3.20 -22.83
CA LYS A 126 1.92 2.49 -23.45
C LYS A 126 1.60 1.16 -22.74
N LEU A 127 1.71 1.17 -21.40
CA LEU A 127 1.56 -0.01 -20.57
C LEU A 127 0.85 0.36 -19.28
N LYS A 128 -0.05 -0.51 -18.82
CA LYS A 128 -0.74 -0.33 -17.54
C LYS A 128 0.12 -0.85 -16.40
N ILE A 129 0.33 -0.03 -15.38
CA ILE A 129 1.06 -0.42 -14.17
C ILE A 129 0.05 -1.05 -13.21
N ARG A 130 0.30 -2.29 -12.83
CA ARG A 130 -0.59 -3.03 -11.91
C ARG A 130 -0.07 -3.02 -10.48
N VAL A 131 1.25 -2.94 -10.32
CA VAL A 131 1.89 -3.02 -9.01
C VAL A 131 2.92 -1.92 -8.85
N VAL A 132 2.83 -1.22 -7.72
CA VAL A 132 3.77 -0.18 -7.34
C VAL A 132 4.45 -0.55 -6.03
N GLU A 133 5.78 -0.55 -6.00
CA GLU A 133 6.57 -0.66 -4.78
C GLU A 133 6.94 0.73 -4.26
N ILE A 134 6.69 0.98 -2.98
CA ILE A 134 6.95 2.28 -2.33
C ILE A 134 7.34 2.13 -0.87
N PHE A 135 8.22 3.01 -0.37
CA PHE A 135 8.54 3.14 1.05
C PHE A 135 7.48 4.00 1.75
N LEU A 136 6.88 3.40 2.79
CA LEU A 136 5.95 4.07 3.68
C LEU A 136 6.51 4.12 5.10
N SER A 137 6.14 5.19 5.81
CA SER A 137 6.30 5.23 7.26
C SER A 137 5.39 4.22 7.93
N HIS A 138 5.84 3.61 9.02
CA HIS A 138 4.99 2.76 9.85
C HIS A 138 3.89 3.58 10.56
N PRO A 139 2.81 2.94 11.03
CA PRO A 139 1.92 3.54 12.02
C PRO A 139 2.73 3.94 13.28
N ARG A 140 2.39 5.06 13.94
CA ARG A 140 3.26 5.64 14.99
C ARG A 140 3.40 4.78 16.25
N ASP A 141 2.54 3.77 16.43
CA ASP A 141 2.43 3.06 17.71
C ASP A 141 3.15 1.68 17.75
N VAL A 142 3.93 1.35 16.71
CA VAL A 142 4.62 0.04 16.62
C VAL A 142 5.98 0.03 17.31
N PHE A 143 6.63 1.18 17.41
CA PHE A 143 8.08 1.24 17.64
C PHE A 143 8.52 1.89 18.95
N VAL A 144 7.60 2.22 19.86
CA VAL A 144 8.01 2.74 21.17
C VAL A 144 8.75 1.67 21.99
N ASN A 145 8.50 0.36 21.76
CA ASN A 145 9.02 -0.69 22.64
C ASN A 145 9.93 -1.77 22.02
N PHE A 146 10.27 -1.73 20.72
CA PHE A 146 11.05 -2.85 20.14
C PHE A 146 12.31 -2.47 19.37
N ILE A 147 12.34 -1.38 18.59
CA ILE A 147 13.55 -0.97 17.84
C ILE A 147 13.43 0.54 17.59
N ARG A 148 14.39 1.37 18.00
CA ARG A 148 14.52 2.71 17.40
C ARG A 148 15.05 2.50 15.99
N PRO A 149 14.37 2.98 14.92
CA PRO A 149 15.21 3.62 13.92
C PRO A 149 14.53 4.73 13.10
N ARG A 150 15.26 5.82 12.97
CA ARG A 150 15.06 6.90 12.00
C ARG A 150 15.33 6.47 10.53
N LEU A 151 15.49 5.18 10.24
CA LEU A 151 16.20 4.69 9.05
C LEU A 151 15.58 3.49 8.29
N TRP A 152 14.43 2.93 8.69
CA TRP A 152 13.85 1.80 7.94
C TRP A 152 12.56 2.24 7.25
N GLY A 153 12.68 2.60 5.97
CA GLY A 153 11.52 2.60 5.10
C GLY A 153 10.98 1.17 5.02
N ILE A 154 9.69 0.97 5.25
CA ILE A 154 9.06 -0.33 5.03
C ILE A 154 8.46 -0.31 3.63
N ARG A 155 8.78 -1.34 2.84
CA ARG A 155 8.24 -1.47 1.48
C ARG A 155 6.78 -1.91 1.56
N ALA A 156 5.92 -1.13 0.93
CA ALA A 156 4.55 -1.49 0.66
C ALA A 156 4.39 -1.78 -0.83
N VAL A 157 3.53 -2.76 -1.12
CA VAL A 157 3.06 -3.07 -2.46
C VAL A 157 1.68 -2.45 -2.58
N MET A 158 1.50 -1.57 -3.57
CA MET A 158 0.21 -1.00 -3.91
C MET A 158 -0.29 -1.64 -5.19
N LEU A 159 -1.46 -2.29 -5.13
CA LEU A 159 -2.18 -2.71 -6.33
C LEU A 159 -2.87 -1.49 -6.95
N HIS A 160 -2.55 -1.22 -8.20
CA HIS A 160 -3.10 -0.11 -8.98
C HIS A 160 -4.02 -0.65 -10.08
N GLY A 161 -5.23 -0.08 -10.21
CA GLY A 161 -6.29 -0.61 -11.10
C GLY A 161 -6.97 -1.87 -10.55
N HIS A 162 -7.89 -2.49 -11.30
CA HIS A 162 -8.64 -3.69 -10.89
C HIS A 162 -7.72 -4.93 -10.77
N PRO A 163 -7.43 -5.42 -9.55
CA PRO A 163 -6.54 -6.56 -9.36
C PRO A 163 -7.37 -7.82 -9.09
N THR A 164 -7.12 -8.87 -9.86
CA THR A 164 -7.46 -10.25 -9.47
C THR A 164 -6.39 -10.71 -8.47
N ALA A 165 -6.67 -10.65 -7.18
CA ALA A 165 -5.84 -11.26 -6.15
C ALA A 165 -6.40 -12.66 -5.85
N SER A 166 -5.63 -13.70 -6.08
CA SER A 166 -5.97 -15.06 -5.65
C SER A 166 -5.64 -15.19 -4.16
N ILE A 167 -6.68 -15.38 -3.34
CA ILE A 167 -6.54 -15.65 -1.91
C ILE A 167 -6.41 -17.16 -1.75
N SER A 168 -5.29 -17.62 -1.17
CA SER A 168 -5.15 -19.03 -0.79
C SER A 168 -5.76 -19.23 0.59
N PRO A 169 -6.63 -20.23 0.80
CA PRO A 169 -7.06 -20.61 2.14
C PRO A 169 -5.85 -21.19 2.91
N GLY A 170 -5.69 -20.74 4.15
CA GLY A 170 -4.74 -21.30 5.11
C GLY A 170 -5.32 -22.47 5.88
#